data_AF-A0A353ZZI9-F1
#
_entry.id   AF-A0A353ZZI9-F1
#
_cell.length_a   1.000
_cell.length_b   1.000
_cell.length_c   1.000
_cell.angle_alpha   90.00
_cell.angle_beta   90.00
_cell.angle_gamma   90.00
#
_symmetry.space_group_name_H-M   'P 1'
#
loop_
_entity.id
_entity.type
_entity.pdbx_description
1 polymer ?
#
loop_
_entity_poly.entity_id
_entity_poly.type
_entity_poly.pdbx_seq_one_letter_code
_entity_poly.pdbx_strand_id
1 'polypeptide(L)'
;MIANVFFILLEIFTAFYSNIPGHMHAFEYLFAGIEGHAKLVPLMWTSVVCAVISLFLLIPYKFRENETLLIIACITVFISLWIDKGFGLVIGGFVPNHFGTVTEYWPTAKESLITLGIWSIGFLVLTILYKVAISVREELGTAKSEY
;
A
#
# COMPACT_ATOMS: atom_id res chain seq x y z
N MET A 1 8.49 0.21 5.11
CA MET A 1 7.44 0.39 6.13
C MET A 1 7.77 1.50 7.13
N ILE A 2 8.95 1.51 7.78
CA ILE A 2 9.32 2.54 8.77
C ILE A 2 9.11 3.97 8.24
N ALA A 3 9.62 4.27 7.04
CA ALA A 3 9.42 5.59 6.42
C ALA A 3 7.94 5.91 6.16
N ASN A 4 7.14 4.93 5.72
CA ASN A 4 5.71 5.14 5.47
C ASN A 4 4.97 5.48 6.78
N VAL A 5 5.18 4.70 7.84
CA VAL A 5 4.58 4.99 9.16
C VAL A 5 5.05 6.34 9.69
N PHE A 6 6.33 6.67 9.53
CA PHE A 6 6.85 7.98 9.91
C PHE A 6 6.14 9.12 9.18
N PHE A 7 5.94 9.03 7.86
CA PHE A 7 5.22 10.05 7.10
C PHE A 7 3.74 10.14 7.48
N ILE A 8 3.06 9.03 7.76
CA ILE A 8 1.67 9.06 8.26
C ILE A 8 1.61 9.78 9.60
N LEU A 9 2.55 9.51 10.52
CA LEU A 9 2.62 10.20 11.81
C LEU A 9 2.89 11.70 11.63
N LEU A 10 3.74 12.09 10.69
CA LEU A 10 3.96 13.49 10.35
C LEU A 10 2.69 14.14 9.80
N GLU A 11 1.95 13.47 8.94
CA GLU A 11 0.71 13.97 8.35
C GLU A 11 -0.39 14.15 9.41
N ILE A 12 -0.52 13.20 10.34
CA ILE A 12 -1.38 13.34 11.51
C ILE A 12 -0.92 14.53 12.35
N PHE A 13 0.37 14.60 12.69
CA PHE A 13 0.89 15.70 13.48
C PHE A 13 0.61 17.05 12.82
N THR A 14 0.93 17.23 11.55
CA THR A 14 0.73 18.51 10.86
C THR A 14 -0.74 18.87 10.74
N ALA A 15 -1.63 17.91 10.45
CA ALA A 15 -3.08 18.14 10.35
C ALA A 15 -3.69 18.63 11.67
N PHE A 16 -3.43 17.90 12.76
CA PHE A 16 -4.05 18.19 14.07
C PHE A 16 -3.34 19.33 14.81
N TYR A 17 -2.00 19.39 14.77
CA TYR A 17 -1.25 20.46 15.43
C TYR A 17 -1.54 21.82 14.80
N SER A 18 -1.61 21.88 13.48
CA SER A 18 -1.86 23.14 12.75
C SER A 18 -3.34 23.51 12.66
N ASN A 19 -4.25 22.68 13.19
CA ASN A 19 -5.70 22.86 13.11
C ASN A 19 -6.21 23.12 11.67
N ILE A 20 -5.75 22.34 10.69
CA ILE A 20 -6.19 22.50 9.30
C ILE A 20 -7.45 21.65 9.08
N PRO A 21 -8.66 22.26 8.96
CA PRO A 21 -9.91 21.51 9.00
C PRO A 21 -10.00 20.47 7.88
N GLY A 22 -9.55 20.81 6.67
CA GLY A 22 -9.60 19.88 5.53
C GLY A 22 -8.79 18.59 5.75
N HIS A 23 -7.59 18.70 6.32
CA HIS A 23 -6.76 17.53 6.60
C HIS A 23 -7.28 16.74 7.81
N MET A 24 -7.78 17.42 8.84
CA MET A 24 -8.38 16.76 10.00
C MET A 24 -9.62 15.95 9.60
N HIS A 25 -10.53 16.54 8.82
CA HIS A 25 -11.74 15.85 8.38
C HIS A 25 -11.44 14.68 7.43
N ALA A 26 -10.38 14.74 6.63
CA ALA A 26 -9.93 13.59 5.84
C ALA A 26 -9.52 12.42 6.76
N PHE A 27 -8.76 12.67 7.83
CA PHE A 27 -8.42 11.64 8.82
C PHE A 27 -9.64 11.14 9.60
N GLU A 28 -10.54 12.02 10.00
CA GLU A 28 -11.79 11.65 10.67
C GLU A 28 -12.64 10.74 9.77
N TYR A 29 -12.81 11.09 8.50
CA TYR A 29 -13.52 10.25 7.52
C TYR A 29 -12.88 8.87 7.36
N LEU A 30 -11.54 8.82 7.24
CA LEU A 30 -10.80 7.58 7.01
C LEU A 30 -10.75 6.64 8.23
N PHE A 31 -10.70 7.17 9.46
CA PHE A 31 -10.46 6.36 10.67
C PHE A 31 -11.62 6.30 11.66
N ALA A 32 -12.53 7.28 11.64
CA ALA A 32 -13.70 7.35 12.51
C ALA A 32 -15.03 7.34 11.74
N GLY A 33 -15.01 7.74 10.47
CA GLY A 33 -16.20 7.98 9.66
C GLY A 33 -16.84 9.33 9.95
N ILE A 34 -17.58 9.88 8.98
CA ILE A 34 -18.31 11.15 9.10
C ILE A 34 -19.75 10.94 8.62
N GLU A 35 -20.74 11.46 9.35
CA GLU A 35 -22.16 11.47 8.92
C GLU A 35 -22.75 10.10 8.53
N GLY A 36 -22.31 9.03 9.19
CA GLY A 36 -22.74 7.65 8.89
C GLY A 36 -21.97 6.97 7.76
N HIS A 37 -21.00 7.66 7.17
CA HIS A 37 -20.10 7.13 6.16
C HIS A 37 -18.84 6.52 6.78
N ALA A 38 -18.82 5.19 6.90
CA ALA A 38 -17.75 4.46 7.60
C ALA A 38 -17.19 3.27 6.80
N LYS A 39 -17.51 3.14 5.51
CA LYS A 39 -17.10 1.97 4.70
C LYS A 39 -15.58 1.76 4.63
N LEU A 40 -14.81 2.84 4.67
CA LEU A 40 -13.34 2.79 4.57
C LEU A 40 -12.66 2.57 5.92
N VAL A 41 -13.36 2.80 7.04
CA VAL A 41 -12.79 2.70 8.39
C VAL A 41 -12.19 1.32 8.66
N PRO A 42 -12.90 0.19 8.43
CA PRO A 42 -12.33 -1.13 8.66
C PRO A 42 -11.11 -1.40 7.77
N LEU A 43 -11.10 -0.88 6.54
CA LEU A 43 -10.01 -1.06 5.60
C LEU A 43 -8.76 -0.31 6.07
N MET A 44 -8.91 0.94 6.51
CA MET A 44 -7.81 1.75 7.04
C MET A 44 -7.20 1.16 8.32
N TRP A 45 -8.05 0.68 9.24
CA TRP A 45 -7.55 -0.03 10.43
C TRP A 45 -6.84 -1.33 10.07
N THR A 46 -7.32 -2.07 9.06
CA THR A 46 -6.61 -3.24 8.53
C THR A 46 -5.22 -2.85 8.03
N SER A 47 -5.08 -1.74 7.33
CA SER A 47 -3.78 -1.22 6.90
C SER A 47 -2.84 -0.95 8.06
N VAL A 48 -3.33 -0.30 9.12
CA VAL A 48 -2.53 -0.01 10.34
C VAL A 48 -2.09 -1.29 11.02
N VAL A 49 -2.99 -2.26 11.19
CA VAL A 49 -2.65 -3.56 11.79
C VAL A 49 -1.59 -4.28 10.95
N CYS A 50 -1.74 -4.32 9.63
CA CYS A 50 -0.73 -4.88 8.74
C CYS A 50 0.61 -4.11 8.79
N ALA A 51 0.60 -2.78 8.95
CA ALA A 51 1.81 -1.98 9.13
C ALA A 51 2.53 -2.34 10.43
N VAL A 52 1.80 -2.46 11.55
CA VAL A 52 2.37 -2.84 12.84
C VAL A 52 2.94 -4.26 12.81
N ILE A 53 2.19 -5.22 12.26
CA ILE A 53 2.66 -6.61 12.11
C ILE A 53 3.93 -6.65 11.25
N SER A 54 3.94 -5.95 10.12
CA SER A 54 5.11 -5.96 9.23
C SER A 54 6.34 -5.31 9.87
N LEU A 55 6.19 -4.24 10.65
CA LEU A 55 7.29 -3.67 11.44
C LEU A 55 7.80 -4.66 12.47
N PHE A 56 6.90 -5.32 13.20
CA PHE A 56 7.28 -6.31 14.19
C PHE A 56 8.05 -7.50 13.59
N LEU A 57 7.66 -7.95 12.39
CA LEU A 57 8.34 -9.05 11.69
C LEU A 57 9.65 -8.63 11.01
N LEU A 58 9.77 -7.39 10.51
CA LEU A 58 10.93 -6.96 9.72
C LEU A 58 12.02 -6.22 10.52
N ILE A 59 11.74 -5.74 11.74
CA ILE A 59 12.75 -5.09 12.56
C ILE A 59 13.75 -6.11 13.14
N PRO A 60 13.31 -7.20 13.80
CA PRO A 60 14.23 -8.17 14.39
C PRO A 60 14.89 -9.05 13.33
N TYR A 61 16.21 -9.18 13.38
CA TYR A 61 16.97 -10.02 12.44
C TYR A 61 16.50 -11.48 12.42
N LYS A 62 16.24 -12.07 13.60
CA LYS A 62 15.84 -13.48 13.75
C LYS A 62 14.58 -13.85 12.95
N PHE A 63 13.63 -12.93 12.79
CA PHE A 63 12.40 -13.20 12.06
C PHE A 63 12.59 -13.11 10.54
N ARG A 64 13.63 -12.41 10.08
CA ARG A 64 13.95 -12.27 8.65
C ARG A 64 14.72 -13.46 8.09
N GLU A 65 15.41 -14.22 8.93
CA GLU A 65 16.11 -15.43 8.51
C GLU A 65 15.14 -16.58 8.20
N ASN A 66 13.92 -16.54 8.76
CA ASN A 66 12.89 -17.51 8.43
C ASN A 66 12.12 -17.08 7.18
N GLU A 67 12.32 -17.81 6.08
CA GLU A 67 11.68 -17.51 4.78
C GLU A 67 10.15 -17.46 4.85
N THR A 68 9.52 -18.30 5.66
CA THR A 68 8.05 -18.31 5.80
C THR A 68 7.55 -17.03 6.47
N LEU A 69 8.21 -16.59 7.55
CA LEU A 69 7.88 -15.33 8.22
C LEU A 69 8.19 -14.13 7.32
N LEU A 70 9.27 -14.20 6.53
CA LEU A 70 9.63 -13.16 5.58
C LEU A 70 8.57 -13.00 4.49
N ILE A 71 8.01 -14.10 3.96
CA ILE A 71 6.92 -14.04 2.97
C ILE A 71 5.68 -13.37 3.58
N ILE A 72 5.28 -13.77 4.78
CA ILE A 72 4.13 -13.17 5.49
C ILE A 72 4.37 -11.68 5.72
N ALA A 73 5.59 -11.30 6.13
CA ALA A 73 5.97 -9.91 6.31
C ALA A 73 5.87 -9.11 5.00
N CYS A 74 6.34 -9.65 3.88
CA CYS A 74 6.24 -9.00 2.57
C CYS A 74 4.77 -8.82 2.12
N ILE A 75 3.92 -9.83 2.32
CA ILE A 75 2.49 -9.76 1.99
C ILE A 75 1.80 -8.68 2.84
N THR A 76 2.06 -8.66 4.14
CA THR A 76 1.47 -7.65 5.04
C THR A 76 1.95 -6.23 4.73
N VAL A 77 3.23 -6.04 4.37
CA VAL A 77 3.73 -4.75 3.86
C VAL A 77 2.95 -4.33 2.61
N PHE A 78 2.80 -5.26 1.66
CA PHE A 78 2.15 -4.97 0.39
C PHE A 78 0.68 -4.57 0.57
N ILE A 79 -0.08 -5.34 1.34
CA ILE A 79 -1.49 -5.05 1.64
C ILE A 79 -1.64 -3.71 2.36
N SER A 80 -0.81 -3.46 3.37
CA SER A 80 -0.81 -2.19 4.11
C SER A 80 -0.58 -0.99 3.19
N LEU A 81 0.50 -1.02 2.39
CA LEU A 81 0.83 0.08 1.49
C LEU A 81 -0.22 0.26 0.38
N TRP A 82 -0.79 -0.83 -0.12
CA TRP A 82 -1.82 -0.77 -1.15
C TRP A 82 -3.10 -0.10 -0.62
N ILE A 83 -3.50 -0.40 0.61
CA ILE A 83 -4.65 0.28 1.24
C ILE A 83 -4.31 1.75 1.51
N ASP A 84 -3.17 2.02 2.17
CA ASP A 84 -2.76 3.38 2.55
C ASP A 84 -2.64 4.29 1.32
N LYS A 85 -1.91 3.86 0.29
CA LYS A 85 -1.66 4.69 -0.90
C LYS A 85 -2.75 4.59 -1.96
N GLY A 86 -3.45 3.46 -2.03
CA GLY A 86 -4.56 3.27 -2.97
C GLY A 86 -5.83 3.96 -2.50
N PHE A 87 -6.34 3.59 -1.33
CA PHE A 87 -7.60 4.13 -0.80
C PHE A 87 -7.36 5.34 0.08
N GLY A 88 -6.47 5.25 1.07
CA GLY A 88 -6.25 6.32 2.05
C GLY A 88 -5.84 7.64 1.42
N LEU A 89 -4.75 7.63 0.64
CA LEU A 89 -4.19 8.83 0.03
C LEU A 89 -5.09 9.40 -1.08
N VAL A 90 -5.61 8.55 -1.97
CA VAL A 90 -6.44 9.05 -3.09
C VAL A 90 -7.77 9.57 -2.56
N ILE A 91 -8.50 8.77 -1.78
CA ILE A 91 -9.85 9.16 -1.35
C ILE A 91 -9.78 10.26 -0.28
N GLY A 92 -8.85 10.16 0.68
CA GLY A 92 -8.64 11.22 1.68
C GLY A 92 -8.23 12.57 1.08
N GLY A 93 -7.60 12.56 -0.10
CA GLY A 93 -7.27 13.79 -0.83
C GLY A 93 -8.49 14.47 -1.49
N PHE A 94 -9.59 13.75 -1.70
CA PHE A 94 -10.80 14.27 -2.36
C PHE A 94 -12.02 14.37 -1.44
N VAL A 95 -12.00 13.71 -0.27
CA VAL A 95 -13.13 13.63 0.66
C VAL A 95 -12.69 14.03 2.08
N PRO A 96 -13.29 15.08 2.68
CA PRO A 96 -14.36 15.93 2.13
C PRO A 96 -13.87 16.84 1.01
N ASN A 97 -14.77 17.22 0.09
CA ASN A 97 -14.40 18.17 -0.96
C ASN A 97 -14.28 19.61 -0.43
N HIS A 98 -13.83 20.56 -1.25
CA HIS A 98 -13.70 21.97 -0.87
C HIS A 98 -15.02 22.64 -0.44
N PHE A 99 -16.18 22.04 -0.74
CA PHE A 99 -17.50 22.50 -0.31
C PHE A 99 -17.97 21.82 0.99
N GLY A 100 -17.15 20.96 1.59
CA GLY A 100 -17.46 20.22 2.82
C GLY A 100 -18.41 19.04 2.61
N THR A 101 -18.75 18.67 1.37
CA THR A 101 -19.63 17.53 1.13
C THR A 101 -18.85 16.22 1.14
N VAL A 102 -19.37 15.23 1.86
CA VAL A 102 -18.80 13.87 1.90
C VAL A 102 -19.46 13.03 0.81
N THR A 103 -18.67 12.57 -0.16
CA THR A 103 -19.13 11.63 -1.19
C THR A 103 -18.42 10.30 -0.99
N GLU A 104 -19.14 9.28 -0.53
CA GLU A 104 -18.55 7.95 -0.39
C GLU A 104 -18.11 7.39 -1.76
N TYR A 105 -16.85 6.99 -1.83
CA TYR A 105 -16.30 6.28 -2.97
C TYR A 105 -16.08 4.80 -2.62
N TRP A 106 -16.61 3.92 -3.46
CA TRP A 106 -16.25 2.52 -3.47
C TRP A 106 -16.05 2.08 -4.93
N PRO A 107 -14.95 1.40 -5.26
CA PRO A 107 -14.68 0.97 -6.62
C PRO A 107 -15.81 0.10 -7.15
N THR A 108 -16.29 0.45 -8.34
CA THR A 108 -17.22 -0.37 -9.09
C THR A 108 -16.54 -1.63 -9.62
N ALA A 109 -17.33 -2.63 -10.01
CA ALA A 109 -16.82 -3.85 -10.61
C ALA A 109 -15.99 -3.55 -11.89
N LYS A 110 -16.38 -2.51 -12.65
CA LYS A 110 -15.69 -2.10 -13.88
C LYS A 110 -14.31 -1.51 -13.57
N GLU A 111 -14.23 -0.61 -12.58
CA GLU A 111 -12.94 -0.05 -12.14
C GLU A 111 -12.01 -1.14 -11.61
N SER A 112 -12.55 -2.07 -10.82
CA SER A 112 -11.79 -3.20 -10.29
C SER A 112 -11.22 -4.09 -11.40
N LEU A 113 -12.00 -4.38 -12.45
CA LEU A 113 -11.54 -5.15 -13.60
C LEU A 113 -10.43 -4.42 -14.38
N ILE A 114 -10.53 -3.10 -14.53
CA ILE A 114 -9.48 -2.30 -15.16
C ILE A 114 -8.18 -2.38 -14.34
N THR A 115 -8.26 -2.24 -13.01
CA THR A 115 -7.08 -2.38 -12.12
C THR A 115 -6.43 -3.76 -12.26
N LEU A 116 -7.22 -4.82 -12.27
CA LEU A 116 -6.72 -6.19 -12.47
C LEU A 116 -6.09 -6.38 -13.86
N GLY A 117 -6.65 -5.74 -14.90
CA GLY A 117 -6.08 -5.73 -16.25
C GLY A 117 -4.71 -5.07 -16.28
N ILE A 118 -4.55 -3.90 -15.63
CA ILE A 118 -3.27 -3.20 -15.52
C ILE A 118 -2.22 -4.08 -14.81
N TRP A 119 -2.60 -4.72 -13.71
CA TRP A 119 -1.71 -5.65 -12.99
C TRP A 119 -1.29 -6.83 -13.86
N SER A 120 -2.24 -7.42 -14.59
CA SER A 120 -1.97 -8.54 -15.49
C SER A 120 -0.98 -8.18 -16.58
N ILE A 121 -1.11 -6.99 -17.18
CA ILE A 121 -0.16 -6.47 -18.17
C ILE A 121 1.22 -6.27 -17.53
N GLY A 122 1.28 -5.71 -16.32
CA GLY A 122 2.54 -5.55 -15.57
C GLY A 122 3.25 -6.89 -15.33
N PHE A 123 2.51 -7.91 -14.89
CA PHE A 123 3.04 -9.27 -14.72
C PHE A 123 3.49 -9.90 -16.03
N LEU A 124 2.76 -9.67 -17.13
CA LEU A 124 3.16 -10.15 -18.46
C LEU A 124 4.49 -9.54 -18.89
N VAL A 125 4.63 -8.22 -18.78
CA VAL A 125 5.88 -7.50 -19.11
C VAL A 125 7.03 -8.00 -18.24
N LEU A 126 6.82 -8.11 -16.93
CA LEU A 126 7.84 -8.61 -16.01
C LEU A 126 8.28 -10.04 -16.35
N THR A 127 7.34 -10.91 -16.73
CA THR A 127 7.62 -12.28 -17.17
C THR A 127 8.51 -12.31 -18.41
N ILE A 128 8.20 -11.48 -19.41
CA ILE A 128 9.00 -11.37 -20.64
C ILE A 128 10.42 -10.90 -20.33
N LEU A 129 10.56 -9.83 -19.53
CA LEU A 129 11.86 -9.26 -19.17
C LEU A 129 12.70 -10.25 -18.37
N TYR A 130 12.11 -10.98 -17.42
CA TYR A 130 12.80 -12.03 -16.68
C TYR A 130 13.27 -13.17 -17.57
N LYS A 131 12.45 -13.60 -18.54
CA LYS A 131 12.86 -14.64 -19.48
C LYS A 131 14.11 -14.21 -20.28
N VAL A 132 14.13 -12.98 -20.78
CA VAL A 132 15.30 -12.43 -21.49
C VAL A 132 16.51 -12.34 -20.56
N ALA A 133 16.35 -11.77 -19.37
CA ALA A 133 17.46 -11.60 -18.43
C ALA A 133 18.06 -12.94 -17.96
N ILE A 134 17.22 -13.96 -17.73
CA ILE A 134 17.69 -15.31 -17.36
C ILE A 134 18.45 -15.94 -18.52
N SER A 135 17.91 -15.89 -19.76
CA SER A 135 18.58 -16.43 -20.95
C SER A 135 19.98 -15.84 -21.15
N VAL A 136 20.13 -14.51 -21.04
CA VAL A 136 21.43 -13.84 -21.17
C VAL A 136 22.39 -14.24 -20.05
N ARG A 137 21.89 -14.39 -18.82
CA ARG A 137 22.71 -14.84 -17.68
C ARG A 137 23.17 -16.29 -17.84
N GLU A 138 22.32 -17.16 -18.38
CA GLU A 138 22.68 -18.55 -18.66
C GLU A 138 23.78 -18.64 -19.71
N GLU A 139 23.65 -17.92 -20.84
CA GLU A 139 24.68 -17.86 -21.90
C GLU A 139 26.03 -17.35 -21.39
N LEU A 140 26.04 -16.30 -20.56
CA LEU A 140 27.28 -15.78 -19.96
C LEU A 140 27.87 -16.71 -18.88
N GLY A 141 27.00 -17.46 -18.18
CA GLY A 141 27.40 -18.43 -17.17
C GLY A 141 28.02 -19.69 -17.79
N THR A 142 27.46 -20.19 -18.89
CA THR A 142 28.04 -21.29 -19.68
C THR A 142 29.32 -20.87 -20.39
N ALA A 143 29.37 -19.66 -20.97
CA ALA A 143 30.61 -19.12 -21.56
C ALA A 143 31.77 -19.04 -20.56
N LYS A 144 31.51 -18.77 -19.28
CA LYS A 144 32.54 -18.80 -18.22
C LYS A 144 32.99 -20.20 -17.79
N SER A 145 32.24 -21.25 -18.10
CA SER A 145 32.56 -22.64 -17.76
C SER A 145 33.34 -23.36 -18.86
N GLU A 146 33.36 -22.84 -20.08
CA GLU A 146 34.08 -23.41 -21.24
C GLU A 146 35.52 -22.88 -21.39
N TYR A 147 35.95 -21.92 -20.56
CA TYR A 147 37.33 -21.42 -20.50
C TYR A 147 38.05 -21.87 -19.23
#